data_AF-A0A838FDW3-F1
#
_entry.id   AF-A0A838FDW3-F1
#
_cell.length_a   1.000
_cell.length_b   1.000
_cell.length_c   1.000
_cell.angle_alpha   90.00
_cell.angle_beta   90.00
_cell.angle_gamma   90.00
#
_symmetry.space_group_name_H-M   'P 1'
#
loop_
_entity.id
_entity.type
_entity.pdbx_description
1 polymer ?
#
loop_
_entity_poly.entity_id
_entity_poly.type
_entity_poly.pdbx_seq_one_letter_code
_entity_poly.pdbx_strand_id
1 'polypeptide(L)'
;MKSILFIVLTFVGFAGKLVLAQQHYKAADPDKSLIYSKNKDLFENDGGVASIISVPTYQCITYIVPSVEIINYGSNTLTNAVIGYFIDSDPPDFFTWEGSLPPGAIDTIQFSSIQVNAGPHILTVSIVTANGLLDINSGNNNGLLDFYIVGSSIPAPVYESFSSYDLPEGYFIENFDGEATCHS
;
A
#
# COMPACT_ATOMS: atom_id res chain seq x y z
N MET A 1 -23.26 -44.13 13.61
CA MET A 1 -22.40 -44.99 12.77
C MET A 1 -22.28 -44.35 11.39
N LYS A 2 -21.16 -43.72 11.08
CA LYS A 2 -20.79 -43.32 9.71
C LYS A 2 -19.32 -43.67 9.53
N SER A 3 -19.06 -44.64 8.66
CA SER A 3 -17.72 -45.10 8.29
C SER A 3 -17.06 -44.05 7.42
N ILE A 4 -15.81 -43.68 7.69
CA ILE A 4 -15.01 -42.76 6.89
C ILE A 4 -13.87 -43.55 6.25
N LEU A 5 -13.87 -43.55 4.92
CA LEU A 5 -12.91 -44.22 4.05
C LEU A 5 -11.59 -43.46 4.01
N PHE A 6 -10.48 -44.11 4.36
CA PHE A 6 -9.13 -43.56 4.22
C PHE A 6 -8.56 -43.94 2.85
N ILE A 7 -8.29 -42.95 1.99
CA ILE A 7 -7.48 -43.13 0.78
C ILE A 7 -6.05 -42.72 1.16
N VAL A 8 -5.14 -43.69 1.15
CA VAL A 8 -3.70 -43.48 1.38
C VAL A 8 -3.04 -43.37 0.01
N LEU A 9 -2.55 -42.19 -0.37
CA LEU A 9 -1.56 -42.05 -1.43
C LEU A 9 -0.17 -42.08 -0.80
N THR A 10 0.59 -43.14 -1.06
CA THR A 10 2.01 -43.22 -0.72
C THR A 10 2.84 -42.58 -1.82
N PHE A 11 3.60 -41.53 -1.49
CA PHE A 11 4.80 -41.14 -2.24
C PHE A 11 6.03 -41.68 -1.50
N VAL A 12 6.94 -42.31 -2.24
CA VAL A 12 8.19 -42.90 -1.75
C VAL A 12 9.37 -42.00 -2.13
N GLY A 13 10.26 -41.71 -1.17
CA GLY A 13 11.56 -41.04 -1.35
C GLY A 13 11.50 -39.53 -1.10
N PHE A 14 12.41 -38.86 -0.39
CA PHE A 14 13.83 -39.06 -0.13
C PHE A 14 14.17 -38.39 1.23
N ALA A 15 15.23 -38.84 1.91
CA ALA A 15 15.56 -38.47 3.29
C ALA A 15 15.79 -36.96 3.50
N GLY A 16 14.99 -36.37 4.39
CA GLY A 16 15.15 -35.03 4.96
C GLY A 16 14.01 -34.80 5.96
N LYS A 17 14.33 -34.36 7.19
CA LYS A 17 13.37 -34.22 8.31
C LYS A 17 12.05 -33.57 7.86
N LEU A 18 10.96 -34.35 7.90
CA LEU A 18 9.59 -33.86 7.79
C LEU A 18 9.15 -33.43 9.19
N VAL A 19 9.08 -32.12 9.45
CA VAL A 19 8.39 -31.61 10.65
C VAL A 19 6.89 -31.74 10.39
N LEU A 20 6.23 -32.68 11.07
CA LEU A 20 4.78 -32.79 11.03
C LEU A 20 4.17 -31.56 11.73
N ALA A 21 3.63 -30.61 10.98
CA ALA A 21 2.61 -29.71 11.50
C ALA A 21 1.29 -30.50 11.62
N GLN A 22 1.02 -31.09 12.79
CA GLN A 22 -0.30 -31.64 13.09
C GLN A 22 -1.27 -30.49 13.36
N GLN A 23 -2.12 -30.15 12.40
CA GLN A 23 -3.37 -29.43 12.68
C GLN A 23 -4.32 -30.36 13.43
N HIS A 24 -4.32 -30.27 14.77
CA HIS A 24 -5.38 -30.84 15.60
C HIS A 24 -6.63 -29.96 15.53
N TYR A 25 -7.45 -30.10 14.49
CA TYR A 25 -8.83 -29.61 14.53
C TYR A 25 -9.67 -30.59 15.36
N LYS A 26 -9.83 -30.32 16.66
CA LYS A 26 -10.83 -30.97 17.51
C LYS A 26 -11.95 -29.99 17.86
N ALA A 27 -13.16 -30.54 17.83
CA ALA A 27 -14.46 -29.90 18.00
C ALA A 27 -14.53 -28.82 19.09
N ALA A 28 -15.39 -27.83 18.84
CA ALA A 28 -15.61 -26.62 19.62
C ALA A 28 -15.75 -26.87 21.12
N ASP A 29 -14.80 -26.32 21.87
CA ASP A 29 -14.86 -26.08 23.31
C ASP A 29 -15.12 -24.58 23.51
N PRO A 30 -16.22 -24.16 24.16
CA PRO A 30 -16.55 -22.75 24.37
C PRO A 30 -15.52 -21.99 25.21
N ASP A 31 -14.58 -22.66 25.90
CA ASP A 31 -13.51 -22.01 26.68
C ASP A 31 -12.28 -21.59 25.83
N LYS A 32 -12.19 -22.03 24.57
CA LYS A 32 -11.10 -21.61 23.65
C LYS A 32 -11.21 -20.16 23.18
N SER A 33 -12.36 -19.50 23.38
CA SER A 33 -12.55 -18.07 23.10
C SER A 33 -11.47 -17.20 23.79
N LEU A 34 -11.08 -17.56 25.02
CA LEU A 34 -10.07 -16.82 25.79
C LEU A 34 -8.63 -17.16 25.40
N ILE A 35 -8.41 -18.27 24.69
CA ILE A 35 -7.08 -18.73 24.26
C ILE A 35 -6.74 -18.20 22.86
N TYR A 36 -7.75 -18.02 21.99
CA TYR A 36 -7.59 -17.39 20.67
C TYR A 36 -7.38 -15.88 20.73
N SER A 37 -7.74 -15.22 21.85
CA SER A 37 -7.41 -13.81 22.07
C SER A 37 -5.92 -13.59 22.39
N LYS A 38 -5.17 -14.65 22.75
CA LYS A 38 -3.85 -14.51 23.37
C LYS A 38 -2.66 -14.89 22.48
N ASN A 39 -2.85 -15.46 21.29
CA ASN A 39 -1.74 -15.86 20.42
C ASN A 39 -1.95 -15.33 18.99
N LYS A 40 -1.87 -14.00 18.81
CA LYS A 40 -1.39 -13.46 17.53
C LYS A 40 0.09 -13.83 17.49
N ASP A 41 0.48 -14.81 16.68
CA ASP A 41 1.89 -15.15 16.50
C ASP A 41 2.61 -13.90 15.99
N LEU A 42 3.32 -13.21 16.90
CA LEU A 42 4.12 -12.04 16.56
C LEU A 42 5.44 -12.54 16.01
N PHE A 43 5.78 -12.14 14.78
CA PHE A 43 7.12 -12.38 14.25
C PHE A 43 8.14 -11.52 15.01
N GLU A 44 9.36 -12.03 15.19
CA GLU A 44 10.46 -11.19 15.66
C GLU A 44 10.84 -10.21 14.55
N ASN A 45 11.03 -8.92 14.89
CA ASN A 45 11.40 -7.87 13.93
C ASN A 45 10.42 -7.77 12.75
N ASP A 46 9.15 -7.47 13.05
CA ASP A 46 8.08 -7.30 12.04
C ASP A 46 7.65 -5.83 12.04
N GLY A 47 8.08 -5.11 11.01
CA GLY A 47 7.73 -3.73 10.75
C GLY A 47 6.74 -3.65 9.60
N GLY A 48 5.68 -2.84 9.76
CA GLY A 48 4.69 -2.64 8.72
C GLY A 48 4.57 -1.19 8.29
N VAL A 49 3.98 -0.99 7.11
CA VAL A 49 3.46 0.31 6.68
C VAL A 49 2.00 0.40 7.14
N ALA A 50 1.72 1.30 8.09
CA ALA A 50 0.37 1.51 8.60
C ALA A 50 -0.46 2.38 7.65
N SER A 51 0.14 3.46 7.14
CA SER A 51 -0.52 4.37 6.22
C SER A 51 0.50 5.23 5.45
N ILE A 52 0.05 5.75 4.30
CA ILE A 52 0.73 6.82 3.55
C ILE A 52 -0.15 8.05 3.65
N ILE A 53 0.42 9.16 4.13
CA ILE A 53 -0.28 10.43 4.37
C ILE A 53 0.44 11.58 3.66
N SER A 54 -0.16 12.78 3.71
CA SER A 54 0.39 14.00 3.11
C SER A 54 0.51 13.99 1.58
N VAL A 55 -0.24 13.11 0.90
CA VAL A 55 -0.37 13.07 -0.57
C VAL A 55 -1.86 13.10 -0.92
N PRO A 56 -2.44 14.29 -1.20
CA PRO A 56 -3.82 14.40 -1.66
C PRO A 56 -4.06 13.63 -2.97
N THR A 57 -5.28 13.13 -3.16
CA THR A 57 -5.68 12.38 -4.36
C THR A 57 -5.55 13.19 -5.65
N TYR A 58 -5.77 14.51 -5.59
CA TYR A 58 -5.62 15.42 -6.73
C TYR A 58 -4.75 16.61 -6.35
N GLN A 59 -3.78 16.95 -7.20
CA GLN A 59 -2.82 18.00 -6.91
C GLN A 59 -2.51 18.84 -8.14
N CYS A 60 -2.40 20.15 -7.94
CA CYS A 60 -2.03 21.12 -8.98
C CYS A 60 -0.57 21.60 -8.85
N ILE A 61 0.31 20.69 -8.41
CA ILE A 61 1.75 20.89 -8.22
C ILE A 61 2.50 19.71 -8.86
N THR A 62 3.75 19.90 -9.27
CA THR A 62 4.57 18.88 -9.94
C THR A 62 5.53 18.15 -8.99
N TYR A 63 5.19 18.11 -7.70
CA TYR A 63 5.98 17.41 -6.70
C TYR A 63 5.11 16.97 -5.52
N ILE A 64 5.55 15.93 -4.81
CA ILE A 64 4.92 15.45 -3.58
C ILE A 64 5.92 15.45 -2.44
N VAL A 65 5.43 15.52 -1.19
CA VAL A 65 6.25 15.34 0.02
C VAL A 65 5.56 14.31 0.90
N PRO A 66 5.74 13.01 0.60
CA PRO A 66 5.02 11.95 1.29
C PRO A 66 5.44 11.84 2.74
N SER A 67 4.48 11.50 3.60
CA SER A 67 4.77 11.01 4.94
C SER A 67 4.22 9.59 5.07
N VAL A 68 4.92 8.74 5.81
CA VAL A 68 4.58 7.34 6.01
C VAL A 68 4.52 7.05 7.49
N GLU A 69 3.44 6.45 7.93
CA GLU A 69 3.33 5.88 9.27
C GLU A 69 3.85 4.45 9.24
N ILE A 70 4.93 4.19 9.99
CA ILE A 70 5.44 2.84 10.21
C ILE A 70 4.94 2.33 11.56
N ILE A 71 4.70 1.03 11.65
CA ILE A 71 4.22 0.36 12.85
C ILE A 71 5.08 -0.86 13.16
N ASN A 72 5.37 -1.09 14.43
CA ASN A 72 6.03 -2.32 14.85
C ASN A 72 4.98 -3.39 15.18
N TYR A 73 4.79 -4.37 14.29
CA TYR A 73 3.93 -5.53 14.53
C TYR A 73 4.64 -6.67 15.24
N GLY A 74 5.96 -6.59 15.40
CA GLY A 74 6.76 -7.64 16.02
C GLY A 74 6.80 -7.61 17.54
N SER A 75 7.49 -8.59 18.11
CA SER A 75 7.67 -8.74 19.56
C SER A 75 8.89 -7.97 20.11
N ASN A 76 9.88 -7.68 19.27
CA ASN A 76 11.07 -6.89 19.62
C ASN A 76 10.82 -5.39 19.41
N THR A 77 11.51 -4.51 20.16
CA THR A 77 11.55 -3.08 19.81
C THR A 77 12.27 -2.89 18.48
N LEU A 78 11.67 -2.14 17.56
CA LEU A 78 12.29 -1.78 16.30
C LEU A 78 13.24 -0.60 16.56
N THR A 79 14.51 -0.78 16.24
CA THR A 79 15.59 0.20 16.44
C THR A 79 16.12 0.75 15.13
N ASN A 80 15.93 -0.01 14.05
CA ASN A 80 16.28 0.36 12.69
C ASN A 80 15.31 -0.30 11.71
N ALA A 81 15.01 0.37 10.59
CA ALA A 81 14.34 -0.23 9.44
C ALA A 81 14.84 0.39 8.14
N VAL A 82 14.90 -0.41 7.07
CA VAL A 82 15.12 0.10 5.71
C VAL A 82 13.79 0.09 4.98
N ILE A 83 13.37 1.27 4.53
CA ILE A 83 12.13 1.49 3.79
C ILE A 83 12.48 1.77 2.33
N GLY A 84 11.96 0.95 1.42
CA GLY A 84 12.01 1.20 -0.02
C GLY A 84 10.76 1.95 -0.46
N TYR A 85 10.89 2.89 -1.39
CA TYR A 85 9.75 3.56 -1.99
C TYR A 85 10.01 3.95 -3.45
N PHE A 86 8.97 3.91 -4.27
CA PHE A 86 9.02 4.32 -5.69
C PHE A 86 7.66 4.76 -6.18
N ILE A 87 7.67 5.51 -7.28
CA ILE A 87 6.47 5.89 -8.03
C ILE A 87 6.40 5.06 -9.30
N ASP A 88 5.23 4.48 -9.57
CA ASP A 88 4.91 3.68 -10.76
C ASP A 88 5.89 2.53 -11.03
N SER A 89 6.85 2.72 -11.92
CA SER A 89 7.86 1.73 -12.32
C SER A 89 9.28 2.27 -12.20
N ASP A 90 9.45 3.39 -11.50
CA ASP A 90 10.76 3.98 -11.26
C ASP A 90 11.60 3.09 -10.33
N PRO A 91 12.94 3.17 -10.41
CA PRO A 91 13.82 2.52 -9.45
C PRO A 91 13.50 2.95 -8.01
N PRO A 92 13.55 2.04 -7.03
CA PRO A 92 13.29 2.39 -5.64
C PRO A 92 14.39 3.24 -5.04
N ASP A 93 13.96 4.28 -4.33
CA ASP A 93 14.76 4.99 -3.36
C ASP A 93 14.65 4.30 -2.00
N PHE A 94 15.64 4.51 -1.14
CA PHE A 94 15.71 3.91 0.18
C PHE A 94 15.86 4.97 1.26
N PHE A 95 15.10 4.79 2.33
CA PHE A 95 15.20 5.57 3.57
C PHE A 95 15.56 4.62 4.72
N THR A 96 16.58 4.99 5.49
CA THR A 96 16.93 4.26 6.71
C THR A 96 16.33 5.00 7.90
N TRP A 97 15.36 4.36 8.56
CA TRP A 97 14.83 4.82 9.83
C TRP A 97 15.69 4.30 10.98
N GLU A 98 15.99 5.16 11.94
CA GLU A 98 16.66 4.82 13.19
C GLU A 98 15.85 5.41 14.35
N GLY A 99 15.65 4.63 15.41
CA GLY A 99 14.84 5.07 16.53
C GLY A 99 14.65 4.00 17.60
N SER A 100 13.53 4.08 18.31
CA SER A 100 13.11 3.09 19.30
C SER A 100 11.59 3.03 19.29
N LEU A 101 11.04 2.10 18.52
CA LEU A 101 9.61 1.91 18.33
C LEU A 101 9.16 0.62 19.02
N PRO A 102 8.52 0.69 20.21
CA PRO A 102 8.05 -0.49 20.93
C PRO A 102 6.99 -1.27 20.13
N PRO A 103 6.76 -2.56 20.46
CA PRO A 103 5.68 -3.34 19.86
C PRO A 103 4.31 -2.62 19.91
N GLY A 104 3.62 -2.60 18.78
CA GLY A 104 2.32 -1.97 18.58
C GLY A 104 2.33 -0.44 18.45
N ALA A 105 3.50 0.21 18.60
CA ALA A 105 3.61 1.66 18.45
C ALA A 105 3.79 2.07 16.97
N ILE A 106 3.44 3.33 16.69
CA ILE A 106 3.54 3.97 15.37
C ILE A 106 4.54 5.11 15.44
N ASP A 107 5.32 5.29 14.37
CA ASP A 107 6.13 6.48 14.13
C ASP A 107 5.86 7.03 12.73
N THR A 108 6.05 8.33 12.53
CA THR A 108 5.80 9.00 11.25
C THR A 108 7.09 9.51 10.65
N ILE A 109 7.38 9.06 9.43
CA ILE A 109 8.55 9.46 8.63
C ILE A 109 8.08 10.41 7.54
N GLN A 110 8.80 11.50 7.33
CA GLN A 110 8.60 12.37 6.17
C GLN A 110 9.73 12.14 5.17
N PHE A 111 9.38 11.87 3.91
CA PHE A 111 10.35 11.73 2.83
C PHE A 111 10.74 13.09 2.24
N SER A 112 11.80 13.09 1.43
CA SER A 112 12.18 14.26 0.65
C SER A 112 11.15 14.55 -0.45
N SER A 113 11.16 15.77 -1.00
CA SER A 113 10.29 16.11 -2.12
C SER A 113 10.62 15.27 -3.35
N ILE A 114 9.61 14.65 -3.95
CA ILE A 114 9.74 13.85 -5.17
C ILE A 114 9.08 14.62 -6.31
N GLN A 115 9.79 14.86 -7.41
CA GLN A 115 9.20 15.46 -8.60
C GLN A 115 8.33 14.45 -9.31
N VAL A 116 7.13 14.86 -9.74
CA VAL A 116 6.16 13.98 -10.40
C VAL A 116 5.52 14.72 -11.56
N ASN A 117 5.44 14.06 -12.71
CA ASN A 117 4.81 14.62 -13.91
C ASN A 117 3.28 14.65 -13.77
N ALA A 118 2.59 15.31 -14.70
CA ALA A 118 1.13 15.25 -14.74
C ALA A 118 0.64 13.86 -15.19
N GLY A 119 -0.42 13.37 -14.55
CA GLY A 119 -1.01 12.06 -14.81
C GLY A 119 -1.44 11.31 -13.54
N PRO A 120 -2.01 10.10 -13.71
CA PRO A 120 -2.25 9.17 -12.62
C PRO A 120 -0.94 8.49 -12.20
N HIS A 121 -0.76 8.29 -10.90
CA HIS A 121 0.44 7.71 -10.32
C HIS A 121 0.10 6.80 -9.13
N ILE A 122 0.98 5.84 -8.85
CA ILE A 122 0.92 4.97 -7.68
C ILE A 122 2.22 5.11 -6.90
N LEU A 123 2.14 5.57 -5.65
CA LEU A 123 3.26 5.52 -4.71
C LEU A 123 3.26 4.16 -4.00
N THR A 124 4.35 3.42 -4.16
CA THR A 124 4.60 2.17 -3.43
C THR A 124 5.63 2.40 -2.35
N VAL A 125 5.34 1.94 -1.13
CA VAL A 125 6.27 1.96 0.01
C VAL A 125 6.36 0.57 0.61
N SER A 126 7.56 0.11 0.95
CA SER A 126 7.77 -1.20 1.55
C SER A 126 8.81 -1.19 2.68
N ILE A 127 8.55 -1.92 3.76
CA ILE A 127 9.57 -2.28 4.76
C ILE A 127 10.40 -3.43 4.18
N VAL A 128 11.70 -3.20 3.99
CA VAL A 128 12.64 -4.18 3.42
C VAL A 128 13.35 -4.95 4.53
N THR A 129 13.80 -4.23 5.58
CA THR A 129 14.42 -4.84 6.73
C THR A 129 13.92 -4.21 8.02
N ALA A 130 13.92 -5.01 9.08
CA ALA A 130 13.62 -4.61 10.44
C ALA A 130 14.76 -5.10 11.34
N ASN A 131 15.36 -4.19 12.10
CA ASN A 131 16.55 -4.46 12.91
C ASN A 131 17.70 -5.14 12.15
N GLY A 132 17.89 -4.76 10.87
CA GLY A 132 18.94 -5.30 10.01
C GLY A 132 18.69 -6.72 9.48
N LEU A 133 17.55 -7.32 9.79
CA LEU A 133 17.12 -8.61 9.25
C LEU A 133 16.01 -8.40 8.22
N LEU A 134 15.91 -9.33 7.27
CA LEU A 134 14.80 -9.34 6.31
C LEU A 134 13.48 -9.49 7.08
N ASP A 135 12.53 -8.62 6.80
CA ASP A 135 11.18 -8.76 7.31
C ASP A 135 10.48 -9.91 6.57
N ILE A 136 10.20 -11.00 7.28
CA ILE A 136 9.66 -12.24 6.69
C ILE A 136 8.14 -12.18 6.48
N ASN A 137 7.45 -11.22 7.10
CA ASN A 137 6.00 -11.07 6.97
C ASN A 137 5.66 -10.14 5.81
N SER A 138 5.81 -10.61 4.57
CA SER A 138 5.57 -9.74 3.41
C SER A 138 4.15 -9.16 3.27
N GLY A 139 3.18 -9.66 4.06
CA GLY A 139 1.77 -9.28 3.98
C GLY A 139 1.44 -7.90 4.54
N ASN A 140 2.24 -7.35 5.46
CA ASN A 140 2.05 -6.03 6.08
C ASN A 140 3.17 -5.03 5.75
N ASN A 141 4.18 -5.46 4.99
CA ASN A 141 5.31 -4.61 4.65
C ASN A 141 4.97 -3.52 3.65
N ASN A 142 3.89 -3.67 2.86
CA ASN A 142 3.62 -2.83 1.70
C ASN A 142 2.46 -1.85 1.94
N GLY A 143 2.68 -0.60 1.55
CA GLY A 143 1.64 0.42 1.37
C GLY A 143 1.58 0.87 -0.08
N LEU A 144 0.36 1.07 -0.58
CA LEU A 144 0.08 1.63 -1.90
C LEU A 144 -0.81 2.86 -1.75
N LEU A 145 -0.53 3.90 -2.53
CA LEU A 145 -1.38 5.08 -2.61
C LEU A 145 -1.51 5.57 -4.05
N ASP A 146 -2.73 5.54 -4.57
CA ASP A 146 -3.08 6.14 -5.85
C ASP A 146 -3.27 7.66 -5.70
N PHE A 147 -2.69 8.44 -6.63
CA PHE A 147 -2.88 9.88 -6.69
C PHE A 147 -2.81 10.39 -8.13
N TYR A 148 -3.26 11.63 -8.35
CA TYR A 148 -3.31 12.26 -9.66
C TYR A 148 -2.70 13.66 -9.62
N ILE A 149 -1.72 13.90 -10.47
CA ILE A 149 -1.14 15.21 -10.70
C ILE A 149 -1.84 15.85 -11.90
N VAL A 150 -2.59 16.91 -11.67
CA VAL A 150 -3.23 17.70 -12.73
C VAL A 150 -2.19 18.51 -13.51
N GLY A 151 -1.06 18.84 -12.86
CA GLY A 151 -0.03 19.74 -13.39
C GLY A 151 -0.11 21.11 -12.73
N SER A 152 0.59 22.11 -13.26
CA SER A 152 0.67 23.42 -12.63
C SER A 152 -0.69 24.14 -12.60
N SER A 153 -1.08 24.62 -11.42
CA SER A 153 -2.26 25.48 -11.26
C SER A 153 -2.12 26.77 -12.09
N ILE A 154 -3.20 27.13 -12.80
CA ILE A 154 -3.36 28.48 -13.36
C ILE A 154 -4.05 29.34 -12.28
N PRO A 155 -3.46 30.47 -11.85
CA PRO A 155 -4.08 31.33 -10.84
C PRO A 155 -5.38 31.97 -11.37
N ALA A 156 -6.38 32.08 -10.48
CA ALA A 156 -7.64 32.76 -10.77
C ALA A 156 -7.46 34.30 -10.86
N PRO A 157 -8.32 35.02 -11.61
CA PRO A 157 -9.43 34.50 -12.40
C PRO A 157 -8.95 33.92 -13.73
N VAL A 158 -9.43 32.73 -14.06
CA VAL A 158 -9.28 32.19 -15.41
C VAL A 158 -10.21 33.01 -16.31
N TYR A 159 -9.63 33.82 -17.18
CA TYR A 159 -10.37 34.59 -18.18
C TYR A 159 -10.37 33.79 -19.49
N GLU A 160 -11.36 32.91 -19.64
CA GLU A 160 -11.66 32.27 -20.93
C GLU A 160 -12.37 33.33 -21.79
N SER A 161 -11.64 33.92 -22.75
CA SER A 161 -12.30 34.69 -23.81
C SER A 161 -12.94 33.69 -24.76
N PHE A 162 -14.23 33.40 -24.56
CA PHE A 162 -15.09 32.61 -25.47
C PHE A 162 -15.26 33.34 -26.83
N SER A 163 -14.16 33.63 -27.50
CA SER A 163 -14.09 34.46 -28.71
C SER A 163 -13.53 33.73 -29.92
N SER A 164 -13.36 32.41 -29.85
CA SER A 164 -13.01 31.58 -31.00
C SER A 164 -14.10 30.55 -31.26
N TYR A 165 -14.45 30.40 -32.54
CA TYR A 165 -15.32 29.33 -33.05
C TYR A 165 -14.67 27.93 -32.94
N ASP A 166 -13.39 27.85 -32.54
CA ASP A 166 -12.70 26.60 -32.27
C ASP A 166 -12.89 26.21 -30.81
N LEU A 167 -13.75 25.22 -30.58
CA LEU A 167 -13.85 24.53 -29.30
C LEU A 167 -12.70 23.51 -29.18
N PRO A 168 -12.12 23.31 -27.98
CA PRO A 168 -11.14 22.25 -27.74
C PRO A 168 -11.70 20.86 -28.09
N GLU A 169 -10.81 19.92 -28.43
CA GLU A 169 -11.16 18.53 -28.70
C GLU A 169 -11.91 17.92 -27.50
N GLY A 170 -13.13 17.40 -27.72
CA GLY A 170 -13.99 16.82 -26.68
C GLY A 170 -15.19 17.66 -26.25
N TYR A 171 -15.36 18.88 -26.77
CA TYR A 171 -16.55 19.71 -26.55
C TYR A 171 -17.50 19.65 -27.76
N PHE A 172 -18.80 19.54 -27.51
CA PHE A 172 -19.85 19.62 -28.53
C PHE A 172 -20.92 20.63 -28.10
N ILE A 173 -21.50 21.32 -29.08
CA ILE A 173 -22.63 22.22 -28.85
C ILE A 173 -23.90 21.34 -28.81
N GLU A 174 -24.48 21.15 -27.64
CA GLU A 174 -25.85 20.65 -27.54
C GLU A 174 -26.82 21.81 -27.70
N ASN A 175 -27.49 21.86 -28.85
CA ASN A 175 -28.65 22.71 -29.04
C ASN A 175 -29.88 21.98 -28.48
N PHE A 176 -30.41 22.44 -27.35
CA PHE A 176 -31.48 21.75 -26.60
C PHE A 176 -32.83 21.66 -27.36
N ASP A 177 -32.94 22.32 -28.50
CA ASP A 177 -34.11 22.31 -29.39
C ASP A 177 -33.95 21.41 -30.64
N GLY A 178 -32.82 20.71 -30.80
CA GLY A 178 -32.68 19.63 -31.79
C GLY A 178 -32.53 20.08 -33.25
N GLU A 179 -32.32 21.36 -33.54
CA GLU A 179 -31.99 21.83 -34.90
C GLU A 179 -30.53 22.25 -35.02
N ALA A 180 -29.84 21.74 -36.04
CA ALA A 180 -28.50 22.15 -36.40
C ALA A 180 -28.55 23.52 -37.08
N THR A 181 -27.96 24.55 -36.45
CA THR A 181 -27.75 25.86 -37.07
C THR A 181 -26.40 25.85 -37.78
N CYS A 182 -26.41 25.77 -39.12
CA CYS A 182 -25.22 26.02 -39.92
C CYS A 182 -24.93 27.53 -39.97
N HIS A 183 -23.71 27.93 -39.59
CA HIS A 183 -23.19 29.26 -39.90
C HIS A 183 -22.51 29.23 -41.28
N SER A 184 -22.76 30.25 -42.10
CA SER A 184 -22.19 30.42 -43.45
C SER A 184 -20.70 30.72 -43.44
#